data_AF-A0A024G041-F1
#
_entry.id   AF-A0A024G041-F1
#
_cell.length_a   1.000
_cell.length_b   1.000
_cell.length_c   1.000
_cell.angle_alpha   90.00
_cell.angle_beta   90.00
_cell.angle_gamma   90.00
#
_symmetry.space_group_name_H-M   'P 1'
#
loop_
_entity.id
_entity.type
_entity.pdbx_description
1 polymer ?
#
loop_
_entity_poly.entity_id
_entity_poly.type
_entity_poly.pdbx_seq_one_letter_code
_entity_poly.pdbx_strand_id
1 'polypeptide(L)'
;MCADKPKIIKIGNSKKEGSSKSMSALNDITTQTVPVKLKHSGIKRSSSKKSKASVRKPSKTQEKKTKMMLQREHDNIPLSVPFVNEEIEEDRGHEFNAEDLNKLRKMWELPAICHILWLLQDPLKLPFSARLLDYEIALMKPTNSTLLDNIITTLLATESKGTKAISFESGVKLRYEFWSRHLAERYKRKYHDWHTQFVDPNASPASRTSEQAEKNSDSSFFPHKCTLSYLGAQCPFKDASFADLTIEMRCKVLYNLCEAIVNDTKNINYLQQMEEDDLRIEPLGFDRVGNAYYFFTEFYHDRRIYRLESNGEAWDLWARGEHSFREMLKKLEHMRGRKARGEQDLIEHMRVIIEQYEAEDKVHAKQVELANRKAILDAMPRKKSLRLRAKNMARAAVERTVKSP
;
A
#
# COMPACT_ATOMS: atom_id res chain seq x y z
N MET A 1 -24.14 12.24 -1.05
CA MET A 1 -23.70 11.13 -1.92
C MET A 1 -22.40 11.57 -2.57
N CYS A 2 -21.28 11.42 -1.85
CA CYS A 2 -19.95 11.70 -2.36
C CYS A 2 -19.26 10.35 -2.52
N ALA A 3 -19.15 9.89 -3.77
CA ALA A 3 -18.17 8.90 -4.14
C ALA A 3 -16.86 9.67 -4.38
N ASP A 4 -15.93 9.57 -3.45
CA ASP A 4 -14.65 10.26 -3.55
C ASP A 4 -13.71 9.47 -4.47
N LYS A 5 -13.36 10.11 -5.59
CA LYS A 5 -12.25 9.71 -6.46
C LYS A 5 -10.92 9.98 -5.73
N PRO A 6 -9.85 9.22 -6.01
CA PRO A 6 -8.54 9.51 -5.47
C PRO A 6 -8.06 10.89 -5.95
N LYS A 7 -7.82 11.80 -4.99
CA LYS A 7 -7.10 13.04 -5.26
C LYS A 7 -5.62 12.72 -5.43
N ILE A 8 -5.21 12.54 -6.68
CA ILE A 8 -3.80 12.63 -7.09
C ILE A 8 -3.32 14.04 -6.71
N ILE A 9 -2.25 14.11 -5.92
CA ILE A 9 -1.56 15.34 -5.58
C ILE A 9 -1.00 15.92 -6.89
N LYS A 10 -1.70 16.89 -7.48
CA LYS A 10 -1.18 17.71 -8.57
C LYS A 10 -0.55 18.95 -7.97
N ILE A 11 0.78 18.98 -7.92
CA ILE A 11 1.54 20.20 -7.64
C ILE A 11 1.50 21.06 -8.91
N GLY A 12 1.02 22.30 -8.77
CA GLY A 12 0.76 23.21 -9.87
C GLY A 12 2.04 23.72 -10.54
N ASN A 13 2.06 23.68 -11.87
CA ASN A 13 3.08 24.31 -12.70
C ASN A 13 2.97 25.85 -12.62
N SER A 14 4.05 26.50 -12.23
CA SER A 14 4.25 27.93 -12.39
C SER A 14 4.84 28.24 -13.78
N LYS A 15 4.36 29.35 -14.35
CA LYS A 15 4.61 29.87 -15.69
C LYS A 15 6.11 30.10 -15.98
N LYS A 16 6.54 29.75 -17.19
CA LYS A 16 7.55 30.52 -17.93
C LYS A 16 7.10 30.75 -19.37
N GLU A 17 6.96 32.03 -19.70
CA GLU A 17 6.85 32.57 -21.04
C GLU A 17 8.16 32.38 -21.81
N GLY A 18 8.07 32.16 -23.12
CA GLY A 18 9.24 32.01 -24.01
C GLY A 18 8.86 31.66 -25.44
N SER A 19 8.46 32.68 -26.20
CA SER A 19 8.17 32.73 -27.64
C SER A 19 9.19 32.00 -28.54
N SER A 20 8.75 31.26 -29.56
CA SER A 20 8.79 31.70 -30.98
C SER A 20 8.48 30.61 -32.05
N LYS A 21 7.64 31.03 -33.02
CA LYS A 21 7.54 30.68 -34.47
C LYS A 21 7.19 29.24 -34.88
N SER A 22 5.93 28.96 -35.29
CA SER A 22 5.30 29.18 -36.61
C SER A 22 5.82 28.30 -37.76
N MET A 23 4.99 27.37 -38.24
CA MET A 23 4.64 27.28 -39.67
C MET A 23 3.28 26.61 -39.83
N SER A 24 2.42 27.34 -40.54
CA SER A 24 1.07 27.03 -40.98
C SER A 24 1.08 26.23 -42.29
N ALA A 25 0.12 25.32 -42.46
CA ALA A 25 -0.55 25.13 -43.75
C ALA A 25 -1.95 24.56 -43.51
N LEU A 26 -2.94 25.35 -43.93
CA LEU A 26 -4.34 24.98 -44.08
C LEU A 26 -4.51 23.83 -45.08
N ASN A 27 -5.56 23.03 -44.93
CA ASN A 27 -6.66 23.07 -45.90
C ASN A 27 -7.90 22.32 -45.43
N ASP A 28 -8.98 22.88 -45.93
CA ASP A 28 -10.36 22.83 -45.48
C ASP A 28 -11.20 21.86 -46.36
N ILE A 29 -12.32 21.40 -45.77
CA ILE A 29 -13.64 21.14 -46.40
C ILE A 29 -13.72 20.03 -47.48
N THR A 30 -14.53 18.97 -47.24
CA THR A 30 -15.93 18.82 -47.73
C THR A 30 -16.37 17.35 -47.75
N THR A 31 -17.59 17.15 -47.25
CA THR A 31 -18.50 16.03 -47.40
C THR A 31 -18.86 15.74 -48.87
N GLN A 32 -19.20 14.48 -49.21
CA GLN A 32 -20.49 14.08 -49.84
C GLN A 32 -20.48 12.66 -50.44
N THR A 33 -21.47 11.88 -49.97
CA THR A 33 -22.43 11.00 -50.69
C THR A 33 -22.01 9.91 -51.69
N VAL A 34 -22.65 8.76 -51.46
CA VAL A 34 -22.89 7.52 -52.24
C VAL A 34 -23.20 7.74 -53.73
N PRO A 35 -23.07 6.71 -54.61
CA PRO A 35 -24.24 5.85 -54.88
C PRO A 35 -23.99 4.36 -55.14
N VAL A 36 -25.07 3.60 -54.91
CA VAL A 36 -25.35 2.18 -55.16
C VAL A 36 -25.35 1.83 -56.67
N LYS A 37 -24.92 0.62 -57.03
CA LYS A 37 -25.39 -0.09 -58.24
C LYS A 37 -25.60 -1.59 -58.02
N LEU A 38 -26.85 -2.00 -58.21
CA LEU A 38 -27.37 -3.37 -58.41
C LEU A 38 -27.16 -3.84 -59.87
N LYS A 39 -27.03 -5.15 -60.07
CA LYS A 39 -27.73 -6.01 -61.09
C LYS A 39 -27.20 -7.46 -60.98
N HIS A 40 -28.04 -8.43 -60.60
CA HIS A 40 -28.76 -9.41 -61.46
C HIS A 40 -27.81 -10.42 -62.13
N SER A 41 -28.03 -11.74 -62.20
CA SER A 41 -29.22 -12.61 -62.09
C SER A 41 -28.74 -14.08 -62.15
N GLY A 42 -29.58 -15.05 -61.77
CA GLY A 42 -29.34 -16.46 -62.17
C GLY A 42 -29.92 -17.52 -61.23
N ILE A 43 -31.23 -17.74 -61.30
CA ILE A 43 -31.92 -18.89 -60.70
C ILE A 43 -31.73 -20.12 -61.59
N LYS A 44 -31.28 -21.25 -61.03
CA LYS A 44 -31.70 -22.59 -61.47
C LYS A 44 -31.95 -23.49 -60.25
N ARG A 45 -33.20 -23.95 -60.14
CA ARG A 45 -33.68 -25.00 -59.22
C ARG A 45 -33.27 -26.37 -59.75
N SER A 46 -32.88 -27.30 -58.87
CA SER A 46 -33.41 -28.66 -58.93
C SER A 46 -33.24 -29.44 -57.62
N SER A 47 -34.41 -29.84 -57.11
CA SER A 47 -34.74 -31.15 -56.53
C SER A 47 -34.12 -31.64 -55.23
N SER A 48 -35.04 -31.91 -54.30
CA SER A 48 -34.95 -32.59 -53.02
C SER A 48 -34.41 -34.02 -53.06
N LYS A 49 -33.53 -34.36 -52.11
CA LYS A 49 -33.50 -35.69 -51.47
C LYS A 49 -33.28 -35.53 -49.96
N LYS A 50 -34.28 -35.95 -49.19
CA LYS A 50 -34.19 -36.22 -47.74
C LYS A 50 -33.16 -37.32 -47.52
N SER A 51 -32.12 -37.06 -46.74
CA SER A 51 -31.27 -38.10 -46.16
C SER A 51 -31.26 -37.97 -44.64
N LYS A 52 -31.57 -39.10 -44.00
CA LYS A 52 -31.75 -39.34 -42.57
C LYS A 52 -30.60 -38.79 -41.71
N ALA A 53 -30.96 -38.22 -40.57
CA ALA A 53 -30.04 -37.82 -39.51
C ALA A 53 -29.28 -39.04 -38.98
N SER A 54 -28.01 -39.15 -39.35
CA SER A 54 -27.02 -39.97 -38.65
C SER A 54 -26.37 -39.09 -37.59
N VAL A 55 -26.62 -39.36 -36.31
CA VAL A 55 -25.86 -38.78 -35.20
C VAL A 55 -24.40 -39.23 -35.35
N ARG A 56 -23.59 -38.40 -36.02
CA ARG A 56 -22.14 -38.61 -36.13
C ARG A 56 -21.52 -38.21 -34.80
N LYS A 57 -20.86 -39.15 -34.13
CA LYS A 57 -19.91 -38.84 -33.04
C LYS A 57 -18.89 -37.82 -33.56
N PRO A 58 -18.53 -36.78 -32.78
CA PRO A 58 -17.61 -35.75 -33.23
C PRO A 58 -16.28 -36.38 -33.64
N SER A 59 -15.72 -35.90 -34.75
CA SER A 59 -14.41 -36.37 -35.22
C SER A 59 -13.33 -36.05 -34.17
N LYS A 60 -12.30 -36.90 -34.04
CA LYS A 60 -11.15 -36.67 -33.12
C LYS A 60 -10.52 -35.27 -33.28
N THR A 61 -10.66 -34.65 -34.45
CA THR A 61 -10.19 -33.30 -34.75
C THR A 61 -11.09 -32.21 -34.15
N GLN A 62 -12.40 -32.43 -34.08
CA GLN A 62 -13.34 -31.53 -33.40
C GLN A 62 -13.20 -31.63 -31.88
N GLU A 63 -13.03 -32.84 -31.32
CA GLU A 63 -12.73 -33.02 -29.88
C GLU A 63 -11.39 -32.39 -29.47
N LYS A 64 -10.35 -32.49 -30.31
CA LYS A 64 -9.07 -31.79 -30.06
C LYS A 64 -9.23 -30.28 -30.13
N LYS A 65 -10.07 -29.75 -31.05
CA LYS A 65 -10.34 -28.31 -31.14
C LYS A 65 -11.15 -27.79 -29.95
N THR A 66 -12.18 -28.51 -29.49
CA THR A 66 -12.93 -28.14 -28.29
C THR A 66 -12.08 -28.27 -27.03
N LYS A 67 -11.27 -29.34 -26.88
CA LYS A 67 -10.30 -29.42 -25.78
C LYS A 67 -9.29 -28.27 -25.81
N MET A 68 -8.75 -27.91 -26.97
CA MET A 68 -7.80 -26.81 -27.10
C MET A 68 -8.46 -25.44 -26.88
N MET A 69 -9.75 -25.28 -27.20
CA MET A 69 -10.52 -24.06 -26.93
C MET A 69 -10.86 -23.93 -25.43
N LEU A 70 -11.31 -25.01 -24.80
CA LEU A 70 -11.54 -25.07 -23.35
C LEU A 70 -10.24 -24.86 -22.57
N GLN A 71 -9.12 -25.41 -23.05
CA GLN A 71 -7.80 -25.14 -22.48
C GLN A 71 -7.44 -23.65 -22.62
N ARG A 72 -7.71 -23.02 -23.77
CA ARG A 72 -7.49 -21.58 -23.96
C ARG A 72 -8.39 -20.72 -23.09
N GLU A 73 -9.62 -21.13 -22.84
CA GLU A 73 -10.53 -20.42 -21.92
C GLU A 73 -10.04 -20.56 -20.47
N HIS A 74 -9.58 -21.75 -20.08
CA HIS A 74 -8.97 -21.99 -18.78
C HIS A 74 -7.64 -21.23 -18.58
N ASP A 75 -6.80 -21.15 -19.61
CA ASP A 75 -5.51 -20.45 -19.58
C ASP A 75 -5.66 -18.91 -19.62
N ASN A 76 -6.86 -18.41 -19.94
CA ASN A 76 -7.17 -16.97 -20.00
C ASN A 76 -8.08 -16.51 -18.86
N ILE A 77 -8.27 -17.34 -17.83
CA ILE A 77 -8.98 -16.93 -16.63
C ILE A 77 -8.18 -15.75 -16.01
N PRO A 78 -8.83 -14.59 -15.76
CA PRO A 78 -8.19 -13.47 -15.09
C PRO A 78 -7.58 -13.89 -13.75
N LEU A 79 -6.65 -13.08 -13.22
CA LEU A 79 -6.15 -13.23 -11.86
C LEU A 79 -7.32 -13.08 -10.87
N SER A 80 -7.98 -14.20 -10.53
CA SER A 80 -9.24 -14.20 -9.77
C SER A 80 -9.06 -14.51 -8.29
N VAL A 81 -7.90 -15.04 -7.90
CA VAL A 81 -7.58 -15.44 -6.52
C VAL A 81 -6.26 -14.78 -6.09
N PRO A 82 -6.20 -14.17 -4.89
CA PRO A 82 -4.94 -13.69 -4.31
C PRO A 82 -3.91 -14.80 -4.14
N PHE A 83 -2.63 -14.45 -4.27
CA PHE A 83 -1.47 -15.29 -4.01
C PHE A 83 -0.93 -15.00 -2.60
N VAL A 84 -1.77 -15.19 -1.59
CA VAL A 84 -1.36 -14.99 -0.20
C VAL A 84 -1.18 -16.36 0.44
N ASN A 85 0.06 -16.69 0.79
CA ASN A 85 0.33 -17.83 1.63
C ASN A 85 0.02 -17.44 3.08
N GLU A 86 -1.08 -17.96 3.62
CA GLU A 86 -1.50 -17.73 5.01
C GLU A 86 -0.56 -18.40 6.04
N GLU A 87 0.35 -19.28 5.58
CA GLU A 87 1.25 -20.09 6.41
C GLU A 87 2.67 -19.50 6.58
N ILE A 88 2.82 -18.17 6.60
CA ILE A 88 4.12 -17.57 6.92
C ILE A 88 4.37 -17.76 8.42
N GLU A 89 5.49 -18.40 8.78
CA GLU A 89 5.89 -18.70 10.17
C GLU A 89 5.82 -17.48 11.11
N GLU A 90 6.00 -16.29 10.56
CA GLU A 90 5.96 -15.00 11.25
C GLU A 90 4.57 -14.69 11.84
N ASP A 91 3.49 -15.19 11.22
CA ASP A 91 2.13 -14.98 11.69
C ASP A 91 1.77 -15.97 12.85
N ARG A 92 2.54 -17.05 13.07
CA ARG A 92 2.27 -18.08 14.12
C ARG A 92 2.57 -17.63 15.55
N GLY A 93 3.36 -16.57 15.73
CA GLY A 93 3.79 -16.10 17.05
C GLY A 93 2.74 -15.30 17.82
N HIS A 94 1.60 -15.00 17.19
CA HIS A 94 0.63 -14.07 17.73
C HIS A 94 -0.81 -14.56 17.54
N GLU A 95 -1.50 -14.82 18.64
CA GLU A 95 -2.95 -15.03 18.65
C GLU A 95 -3.63 -13.73 18.21
N PHE A 96 -4.09 -13.69 16.96
CA PHE A 96 -4.85 -12.60 16.37
C PHE A 96 -6.17 -13.11 15.81
N ASN A 97 -7.18 -12.24 15.78
CA ASN A 97 -8.38 -12.48 15.00
C ASN A 97 -8.03 -12.37 13.51
N ALA A 98 -8.04 -13.50 12.80
CA ALA A 98 -7.72 -13.57 11.38
C ALA A 98 -8.64 -12.70 10.51
N GLU A 99 -9.91 -12.53 10.91
CA GLU A 99 -10.86 -11.69 10.19
C GLU A 99 -10.47 -10.21 10.24
N ASP A 100 -10.06 -9.72 11.41
CA ASP A 100 -9.67 -8.33 11.59
C ASP A 100 -8.36 -8.01 10.89
N LEU A 101 -7.43 -8.97 10.87
CA LEU A 101 -6.20 -8.87 10.08
C LEU A 101 -6.50 -8.80 8.58
N ASN A 102 -7.44 -9.62 8.09
CA ASN A 102 -7.86 -9.59 6.68
C ASN A 102 -8.52 -8.25 6.32
N LYS A 103 -9.39 -7.71 7.18
CA LYS A 103 -9.97 -6.36 6.98
C LYS A 103 -8.88 -5.32 6.84
N LEU A 104 -7.89 -5.33 7.72
CA LEU A 104 -6.78 -4.39 7.69
C LEU A 104 -5.92 -4.53 6.40
N ARG A 105 -5.68 -5.76 5.95
CA ARG A 105 -4.92 -6.04 4.71
C ARG A 105 -5.65 -5.60 3.43
N LYS A 106 -6.96 -5.38 3.50
CA LYS A 106 -7.79 -4.83 2.41
C LYS A 106 -7.90 -3.31 2.45
N MET A 107 -7.32 -2.66 3.44
CA MET A 107 -7.31 -1.20 3.53
C MET A 107 -6.08 -0.64 2.83
N TRP A 108 -6.30 0.33 1.95
CA TRP A 108 -5.21 1.09 1.32
C TRP A 108 -4.57 2.07 2.30
N GLU A 109 -5.30 2.45 3.35
CA GLU A 109 -4.84 3.37 4.37
C GLU A 109 -3.63 2.83 5.10
N LEU A 110 -3.53 1.52 5.32
CA LEU A 110 -2.38 0.93 6.00
C LEU A 110 -1.06 1.18 5.24
N PRO A 111 -0.90 0.71 3.99
CA PRO A 111 0.34 0.99 3.25
C PRO A 111 0.56 2.49 3.02
N ALA A 112 -0.51 3.29 2.85
CA ALA A 112 -0.39 4.74 2.74
C ALA A 112 0.14 5.41 4.02
N ILE A 113 -0.34 5.00 5.21
CA ILE A 113 0.19 5.44 6.51
C ILE A 113 1.68 5.14 6.56
N CYS A 114 2.05 3.88 6.30
CA CYS A 114 3.42 3.43 6.45
C CYS A 114 4.35 4.17 5.47
N HIS A 115 3.90 4.43 4.24
CA HIS A 115 4.64 5.24 3.27
C HIS A 115 4.82 6.70 3.73
N ILE A 116 3.78 7.34 4.26
CA ILE A 116 3.90 8.70 4.84
C ILE A 116 4.89 8.73 6.02
N LEU A 117 4.82 7.72 6.90
CA LEU A 117 5.73 7.62 8.04
C LEU A 117 7.18 7.39 7.60
N TRP A 118 7.41 6.67 6.49
CA TRP A 118 8.71 6.51 5.87
C TRP A 118 9.25 7.84 5.32
N LEU A 119 8.44 8.55 4.53
CA LEU A 119 8.82 9.85 3.97
C LEU A 119 9.18 10.86 5.07
N LEU A 120 8.45 10.83 6.19
CA LEU A 120 8.62 11.78 7.29
C LEU A 120 9.47 11.23 8.44
N GLN A 121 10.23 10.15 8.24
CA GLN A 121 11.03 9.52 9.30
C GLN A 121 12.06 10.48 9.91
N ASP A 122 12.77 11.23 9.07
CA ASP A 122 13.80 12.18 9.47
C ASP A 122 13.22 13.44 10.15
N PRO A 123 12.26 14.17 9.55
CA PRO A 123 11.72 15.38 10.16
C PRO A 123 10.99 15.09 11.48
N LEU A 124 10.39 13.91 11.61
CA LEU A 124 9.67 13.50 12.82
C LEU A 124 10.54 12.69 13.80
N LYS A 125 11.77 12.32 13.42
CA LYS A 125 12.67 11.44 14.19
C LYS A 125 11.98 10.14 14.62
N LEU A 126 11.20 9.55 13.71
CA LEU A 126 10.42 8.35 13.98
C LEU A 126 11.28 7.08 13.79
N PRO A 127 11.10 6.06 14.65
CA PRO A 127 11.61 4.74 14.35
C PRO A 127 10.75 4.14 13.23
N PHE A 128 11.32 3.99 12.03
CA PHE A 128 10.67 3.32 10.93
C PHE A 128 10.85 1.81 11.06
N SER A 129 9.74 1.06 11.06
CA SER A 129 9.81 -0.38 10.81
C SER A 129 9.71 -0.64 9.31
N ALA A 130 10.64 -1.45 8.81
CA ALA A 130 10.66 -1.93 7.43
C ALA A 130 9.70 -3.11 7.17
N ARG A 131 8.95 -3.57 8.18
CA ARG A 131 7.95 -4.64 8.06
C ARG A 131 6.55 -4.06 8.26
N LEU A 132 5.67 -4.22 7.27
CA LEU A 132 4.25 -3.85 7.42
C LEU A 132 3.59 -4.63 8.56
N LEU A 133 3.98 -5.90 8.75
CA LEU A 133 3.50 -6.74 9.83
C LEU A 133 3.62 -6.07 11.21
N ASP A 134 4.67 -5.30 11.48
CA ASP A 134 4.85 -4.64 12.77
C ASP A 134 3.76 -3.59 13.03
N TYR A 135 3.31 -2.89 11.97
CA TYR A 135 2.19 -1.94 12.06
C TYR A 135 0.85 -2.67 12.18
N GLU A 136 0.68 -3.83 11.54
CA GLU A 136 -0.51 -4.67 11.70
C GLU A 136 -0.64 -5.14 13.16
N ILE A 137 0.44 -5.69 13.73
CA ILE A 137 0.51 -6.13 15.13
C ILE A 137 0.19 -4.95 16.06
N ALA A 138 0.79 -3.80 15.77
CA ALA A 138 0.65 -2.61 16.56
C ALA A 138 -0.81 -2.11 16.61
N LEU A 139 -1.52 -2.10 15.48
CA LEU A 139 -2.93 -1.71 15.42
C LEU A 139 -3.87 -2.76 16.06
N MET A 140 -3.51 -4.04 15.99
CA MET A 140 -4.26 -5.13 16.61
C MET A 140 -4.16 -5.09 18.14
N LYS A 141 -2.96 -4.83 18.68
CA LYS A 141 -2.67 -4.76 20.13
C LYS A 141 -2.10 -3.39 20.52
N PRO A 142 -2.92 -2.31 20.50
CA PRO A 142 -2.42 -0.96 20.69
C PRO A 142 -1.92 -0.67 22.10
N THR A 143 -2.37 -1.41 23.11
CA THR A 143 -1.95 -1.23 24.52
C THR A 143 -0.51 -1.62 24.79
N ASN A 144 0.04 -2.52 23.96
CA ASN A 144 1.37 -3.11 24.18
C ASN A 144 2.39 -2.64 23.12
N SER A 145 1.97 -1.75 22.21
CA SER A 145 2.77 -1.36 21.07
C SER A 145 3.64 -0.14 21.38
N THR A 146 4.93 -0.38 21.60
CA THR A 146 5.92 0.69 21.69
C THR A 146 6.07 1.46 20.38
N LEU A 147 5.72 0.84 19.24
CA LEU A 147 5.72 1.47 17.92
C LEU A 147 4.64 2.56 17.84
N LEU A 148 3.39 2.25 18.24
CA LEU A 148 2.32 3.26 18.27
C LEU A 148 2.56 4.33 19.31
N ASP A 149 3.11 3.97 20.47
CA ASP A 149 3.50 4.96 21.48
C ASP A 149 4.43 6.01 20.87
N ASN A 150 5.42 5.60 20.08
CA ASN A 150 6.34 6.52 19.40
C ASN A 150 5.64 7.35 18.33
N ILE A 151 4.91 6.68 17.44
CA ILE A 151 4.26 7.34 16.30
C ILE A 151 3.26 8.36 16.82
N ILE A 152 2.26 7.92 17.59
CA ILE A 152 1.15 8.78 18.01
C ILE A 152 1.62 9.91 18.92
N THR A 153 2.56 9.66 19.83
CA THR A 153 3.12 10.75 20.66
C THR A 153 3.74 11.84 19.78
N THR A 154 4.53 11.46 18.78
CA THR A 154 5.14 12.42 17.86
C THR A 154 4.08 13.13 17.01
N LEU A 155 3.09 12.40 16.49
CA LEU A 155 2.02 12.98 15.67
C LEU A 155 1.11 13.94 16.49
N LEU A 156 0.98 13.73 17.80
CA LEU A 156 0.23 14.62 18.67
C LEU A 156 1.03 15.88 19.05
N ALA A 157 2.35 15.77 19.21
CA ALA A 157 3.23 16.87 19.61
C ALA A 157 3.45 17.92 18.50
N THR A 158 3.44 17.51 17.22
CA THR A 158 3.71 18.41 16.08
C THR A 158 2.62 19.46 15.84
N GLU A 159 1.37 19.16 16.18
CA GLU A 159 0.23 20.05 15.94
C GLU A 159 -0.03 21.07 17.06
N SER A 160 0.48 20.85 18.28
CA SER A 160 0.17 21.69 19.45
C SER A 160 1.04 22.95 19.55
N LYS A 161 1.23 23.70 18.46
CA LYS A 161 2.08 24.93 18.42
C LYS A 161 1.57 26.10 19.28
N GLY A 162 0.43 25.98 19.98
CA GLY A 162 -0.21 27.06 20.73
C GLY A 162 -0.37 26.87 22.24
N THR A 163 -0.23 25.67 22.79
CA THR A 163 -0.42 25.42 24.23
C THR A 163 0.88 25.02 24.88
N LYS A 164 1.33 25.83 25.85
CA LYS A 164 2.49 25.62 26.75
C LYS A 164 2.37 24.38 27.68
N ALA A 165 1.73 23.32 27.24
CA ALA A 165 1.52 22.09 28.00
C ALA A 165 1.32 20.97 26.97
N ILE A 166 2.37 20.50 26.29
CA ILE A 166 3.37 19.63 26.88
C ILE A 166 4.69 19.92 26.16
N SER A 167 5.69 20.40 26.88
CA SER A 167 7.06 20.53 26.36
C SER A 167 7.65 19.14 26.09
N PHE A 168 7.36 18.58 24.92
CA PHE A 168 7.98 17.35 24.38
C PHE A 168 9.38 17.61 23.81
N GLU A 169 10.14 18.54 24.41
CA GLU A 169 11.53 18.83 24.02
C GLU A 169 12.49 17.69 24.41
N SER A 170 12.00 16.64 25.08
CA SER A 170 12.83 15.62 25.73
C SER A 170 12.47 14.18 25.36
N GLY A 171 11.98 13.90 24.15
CA GLY A 171 11.87 12.50 23.66
C GLY A 171 11.06 11.54 24.57
N VAL A 172 10.23 12.08 25.46
CA VAL A 172 9.44 11.31 26.42
C VAL A 172 8.24 10.73 25.67
N LYS A 173 8.31 9.42 25.45
CA LYS A 173 7.26 8.63 24.80
C LYS A 173 6.10 8.46 25.77
N LEU A 174 4.90 8.85 25.36
CA LEU A 174 3.71 8.59 26.17
C LEU A 174 3.34 7.11 26.05
N ARG A 175 3.00 6.49 27.19
CA ARG A 175 2.36 5.18 27.19
C ARG A 175 0.91 5.28 26.69
N TYR A 176 0.37 4.16 26.25
CA TYR A 176 -1.00 4.00 25.79
C TYR A 176 -2.06 4.76 26.59
N GLU A 177 -2.03 4.70 27.93
CA GLU A 177 -3.08 5.30 28.77
C GLU A 177 -3.10 6.83 28.69
N PHE A 178 -2.00 7.45 28.28
CA PHE A 178 -1.87 8.90 28.18
C PHE A 178 -2.18 9.37 26.76
N TRP A 179 -1.52 8.82 25.74
CA TRP A 179 -1.76 9.29 24.37
C TRP A 179 -3.18 8.97 23.90
N SER A 180 -3.79 7.86 24.33
CA SER A 180 -5.17 7.51 23.93
C SER A 180 -6.18 8.52 24.48
N ARG A 181 -5.98 9.01 25.72
CA ARG A 181 -6.80 10.06 26.33
C ARG A 181 -6.63 11.39 25.59
N HIS A 182 -5.40 11.79 25.30
CA HIS A 182 -5.13 13.02 24.55
C HIS A 182 -5.67 12.98 23.12
N LEU A 183 -5.56 11.82 22.46
CA LEU A 183 -6.12 11.58 21.14
C LEU A 183 -7.65 11.73 21.16
N ALA A 184 -8.32 11.08 22.13
CA ALA A 184 -9.76 11.19 22.30
C ALA A 184 -10.21 12.63 22.55
N GLU A 185 -9.52 13.36 23.42
CA GLU A 185 -9.83 14.77 23.71
C GLU A 185 -9.65 15.66 22.48
N ARG A 186 -8.58 15.43 21.71
CA ARG A 186 -8.30 16.14 20.45
C ARG A 186 -9.41 15.93 19.43
N TYR A 187 -9.84 14.69 19.20
CA TYR A 187 -10.93 14.42 18.26
C TYR A 187 -12.28 14.93 18.78
N LYS A 188 -12.57 14.84 20.09
CA LYS A 188 -13.77 15.46 20.68
C LYS A 188 -13.82 16.96 20.40
N ARG A 189 -12.71 17.69 20.58
CA ARG A 189 -12.61 19.11 20.24
C ARG A 189 -12.82 19.36 18.74
N LYS A 190 -12.09 18.64 17.87
CA LYS A 190 -12.23 18.78 16.41
C LYS A 190 -13.66 18.54 15.92
N TYR A 191 -14.35 17.52 16.44
CA TYR A 191 -15.75 17.24 16.10
C TYR A 191 -16.71 18.27 16.68
N HIS A 192 -16.46 18.79 17.89
CA HIS A 192 -17.26 19.88 18.45
C HIS A 192 -17.17 21.14 17.58
N ASP A 193 -15.96 21.53 17.18
CA ASP A 193 -15.73 22.66 16.27
C ASP A 193 -16.40 22.43 14.91
N TRP A 194 -16.33 21.21 14.39
CA TRP A 194 -17.00 20.85 13.14
C TRP A 194 -18.52 20.94 13.25
N HIS A 195 -19.13 20.46 14.35
CA HIS A 195 -20.57 20.57 14.53
C HIS A 195 -21.02 22.01 14.79
N THR A 196 -20.28 22.81 15.55
CA THR A 196 -20.65 24.23 15.80
C THR A 196 -20.53 25.10 14.56
N GLN A 197 -19.59 24.81 13.65
CA GLN A 197 -19.36 25.60 12.43
C GLN A 197 -20.25 25.18 11.26
N PHE A 198 -20.76 23.94 11.23
CA PHE A 198 -21.47 23.39 10.07
C PHE A 198 -22.88 22.86 10.36
N VAL A 199 -23.28 22.69 11.61
CA VAL A 199 -24.63 22.26 12.00
C VAL A 199 -25.32 23.40 12.71
N ASP A 200 -26.10 24.18 11.96
CA ASP A 200 -26.92 25.27 12.50
C ASP A 200 -28.03 24.68 13.41
N PRO A 201 -28.04 24.99 14.72
CA PRO A 201 -28.99 24.39 15.66
C PRO A 201 -30.46 24.82 15.43
N ASN A 202 -30.71 25.81 14.57
CA ASN A 202 -32.06 26.33 14.28
C ASN A 202 -32.57 26.06 12.84
N ALA A 203 -31.85 25.28 12.03
CA ALA A 203 -32.27 24.99 10.67
C ALA A 203 -33.39 23.91 10.63
N SER A 204 -34.64 24.36 10.54
CA SER A 204 -35.78 23.49 10.18
C SER A 204 -35.58 22.91 8.77
N PRO A 205 -35.97 21.64 8.49
CA PRO A 205 -35.70 20.97 7.20
C PRO A 205 -36.31 21.67 5.98
N ALA A 206 -37.24 22.60 6.19
CA ALA A 206 -38.06 23.22 5.15
C ALA A 206 -37.52 24.55 4.58
N SER A 207 -36.40 25.09 5.07
CA SER A 207 -35.95 26.44 4.67
C SER A 207 -34.56 26.49 4.01
N ARG A 208 -34.16 25.45 3.28
CA ARG A 208 -32.97 25.49 2.42
C ARG A 208 -33.29 26.21 1.11
N THR A 209 -33.34 27.54 1.13
CA THR A 209 -33.22 28.33 -0.10
C THR A 209 -31.74 28.42 -0.50
N SER A 210 -31.51 28.28 -1.79
CA SER A 210 -30.23 28.11 -2.48
C SER A 210 -29.27 29.30 -2.42
N GLU A 211 -29.54 30.34 -1.61
CA GLU A 211 -28.83 31.63 -1.68
C GLU A 211 -27.83 31.87 -0.53
N GLN A 212 -27.79 31.03 0.51
CA GLN A 212 -26.76 31.12 1.56
C GLN A 212 -25.52 30.25 1.29
N ALA A 213 -25.51 29.49 0.19
CA ALA A 213 -24.38 28.63 -0.19
C ALA A 213 -23.23 29.39 -0.89
N GLU A 214 -23.43 30.63 -1.34
CA GLU A 214 -22.47 31.34 -2.18
C GLU A 214 -21.49 32.28 -1.44
N LYS A 215 -21.67 32.52 -0.13
CA LYS A 215 -20.71 33.34 0.66
C LYS A 215 -19.64 32.54 1.40
N ASN A 216 -19.72 31.21 1.43
CA ASN A 216 -18.71 30.33 2.03
C ASN A 216 -17.99 29.48 0.98
N SER A 217 -17.78 30.03 -0.23
CA SER A 217 -17.06 29.36 -1.32
C SER A 217 -15.54 29.45 -1.20
N ASP A 218 -15.00 30.04 -0.12
CA ASP A 218 -13.58 29.93 0.18
C ASP A 218 -13.30 28.53 0.77
N SER A 219 -13.31 27.55 -0.14
CA SER A 219 -12.84 26.17 0.06
C SER A 219 -11.37 26.11 0.54
N SER A 220 -10.69 27.25 0.61
CA SER A 220 -9.32 27.45 1.07
C SER A 220 -9.18 27.41 2.60
N PHE A 221 -10.27 27.54 3.39
CA PHE A 221 -10.18 27.71 4.85
C PHE A 221 -10.56 26.50 5.71
N PHE A 222 -10.95 25.35 5.12
CA PHE A 222 -11.51 24.24 5.91
C PHE A 222 -10.82 22.89 5.68
N PRO A 223 -9.55 22.71 6.12
CA PRO A 223 -8.86 21.42 6.04
C PRO A 223 -9.54 20.31 6.86
N HIS A 224 -10.36 20.68 7.86
CA HIS A 224 -11.03 19.73 8.76
C HIS A 224 -12.31 19.10 8.20
N LYS A 225 -12.97 19.71 7.20
CA LYS A 225 -14.26 19.21 6.68
C LYS A 225 -14.09 17.91 5.89
N CYS A 226 -13.09 17.86 5.01
CA CYS A 226 -12.79 16.65 4.23
C CYS A 226 -12.23 15.54 5.12
N THR A 227 -11.30 15.88 6.00
CA THR A 227 -10.59 14.93 6.87
C THR A 227 -11.49 14.27 7.92
N LEU A 228 -12.40 15.01 8.56
CA LEU A 228 -13.33 14.43 9.53
C LEU A 228 -14.49 13.66 8.88
N SER A 229 -14.93 14.09 7.69
CA SER A 229 -15.98 13.36 6.95
C SER A 229 -15.58 11.92 6.62
N TYR A 230 -14.28 11.67 6.44
CA TYR A 230 -13.70 10.35 6.22
C TYR A 230 -13.87 9.40 7.41
N LEU A 231 -13.85 9.95 8.62
CA LEU A 231 -14.03 9.21 9.88
C LEU A 231 -15.52 9.02 10.24
N GLY A 232 -16.42 9.74 9.57
CA GLY A 232 -17.86 9.68 9.76
C GLY A 232 -18.44 10.90 10.44
N ALA A 233 -19.77 10.95 10.55
CA ALA A 233 -20.49 12.10 11.11
C ALA A 233 -20.41 12.22 12.64
N GLN A 234 -19.98 11.17 13.33
CA GLN A 234 -19.90 11.14 14.79
C GLN A 234 -18.46 10.87 15.23
N CYS A 235 -18.03 11.54 16.30
CA CYS A 235 -16.71 11.30 16.87
C CYS A 235 -16.56 9.83 17.32
N PRO A 236 -15.53 9.10 16.84
CA PRO A 236 -15.32 7.70 17.23
C PRO A 236 -14.97 7.55 18.72
N PHE A 237 -14.49 8.60 19.37
CA PHE A 237 -14.01 8.58 20.76
C PHE A 237 -15.05 9.05 21.79
N LYS A 238 -16.36 9.05 21.49
CA LYS A 238 -17.39 9.53 22.45
C LYS A 238 -17.26 8.84 23.81
N ASP A 239 -17.38 7.52 23.80
CA ASP A 239 -17.35 6.65 25.00
C ASP A 239 -16.32 5.51 24.90
N ALA A 240 -15.44 5.58 23.91
CA ALA A 240 -14.47 4.53 23.57
C ALA A 240 -13.03 5.04 23.64
N SER A 241 -12.11 4.21 24.12
CA SER A 241 -10.67 4.42 23.95
C SER A 241 -10.21 3.91 22.58
N PHE A 242 -8.97 4.20 22.19
CA PHE A 242 -8.44 3.75 20.89
C PHE A 242 -8.48 2.23 20.71
N ALA A 243 -8.22 1.47 21.78
CA ALA A 243 -8.27 0.00 21.79
C ALA A 243 -9.70 -0.55 21.69
N ASP A 244 -10.73 0.24 21.98
CA ASP A 244 -12.13 -0.19 21.89
C ASP A 244 -12.70 0.03 20.48
N LEU A 245 -12.00 0.80 19.64
CA LEU A 245 -12.40 1.04 18.26
C LEU A 245 -12.24 -0.21 17.40
N THR A 246 -13.03 -0.32 16.33
CA THR A 246 -12.83 -1.33 15.29
C THR A 246 -11.46 -1.15 14.63
N ILE A 247 -10.88 -2.24 14.12
CA ILE A 247 -9.54 -2.19 13.49
C ILE A 247 -9.48 -1.19 12.33
N GLU A 248 -10.56 -1.13 11.54
CA GLU A 248 -10.70 -0.18 10.44
C GLU A 248 -10.69 1.26 10.94
N MET A 249 -11.43 1.56 12.01
CA MET A 249 -11.48 2.90 12.57
C MET A 249 -10.13 3.30 13.18
N ARG A 250 -9.40 2.37 13.82
CA ARG A 250 -8.04 2.62 14.31
C ARG A 250 -7.10 3.03 13.18
N CYS A 251 -7.15 2.28 12.07
CA CYS A 251 -6.35 2.57 10.88
C CYS A 251 -6.73 3.92 10.26
N LYS A 252 -8.03 4.21 10.08
CA LYS A 252 -8.50 5.50 9.53
C LYS A 252 -8.12 6.69 10.41
N VAL A 253 -8.21 6.55 11.74
CA VAL A 253 -7.76 7.60 12.66
C VAL A 253 -6.27 7.85 12.51
N LEU A 254 -5.45 6.79 12.42
CA LEU A 254 -4.01 6.95 12.22
C LEU A 254 -3.70 7.61 10.86
N TYR A 255 -4.37 7.20 9.79
CA TYR A 255 -4.26 7.84 8.48
C TYR A 255 -4.61 9.32 8.54
N ASN A 256 -5.68 9.68 9.22
CA ASN A 256 -6.11 11.06 9.41
C ASN A 256 -5.07 11.91 10.15
N LEU A 257 -4.38 11.35 11.15
CA LEU A 257 -3.26 12.02 11.81
C LEU A 257 -2.08 12.23 10.86
N CYS A 258 -1.72 11.21 10.08
CA CYS A 258 -0.65 11.29 9.08
C CYS A 258 -0.95 12.36 8.02
N GLU A 259 -2.17 12.40 7.49
CA GLU A 259 -2.61 13.37 6.51
C GLU A 259 -2.53 14.81 7.07
N ALA A 260 -2.96 15.02 8.31
CA ALA A 260 -2.87 16.34 8.95
C ALA A 260 -1.42 16.83 9.07
N ILE A 261 -0.47 15.91 9.28
CA ILE A 261 0.95 16.22 9.43
C ILE A 261 1.63 16.48 8.09
N VAL A 262 1.29 15.73 7.05
CA VAL A 262 1.75 16.00 5.68
C VAL A 262 1.36 17.42 5.26
N ASN A 263 0.18 17.88 5.68
CA ASN A 263 -0.32 19.22 5.39
C ASN A 263 0.33 20.34 6.23
N ASP A 264 1.20 20.04 7.19
CA ASP A 264 1.93 21.07 7.94
C ASP A 264 3.02 21.70 7.06
N THR A 265 3.10 23.04 7.04
CA THR A 265 3.97 23.78 6.11
C THR A 265 5.44 23.34 6.17
N LYS A 266 5.93 22.97 7.36
CA LYS A 266 7.31 22.47 7.54
C LYS A 266 7.54 21.16 6.80
N ASN A 267 6.57 20.25 6.84
CA ASN A 267 6.67 18.94 6.21
C ASN A 267 6.45 19.05 4.70
N ILE A 268 5.55 19.93 4.25
CA ILE A 268 5.41 20.24 2.81
C ILE A 268 6.75 20.71 2.22
N ASN A 269 7.42 21.64 2.90
CA ASN A 269 8.72 22.14 2.42
C ASN A 269 9.80 21.06 2.41
N TYR A 270 9.76 20.13 3.36
CA TYR A 270 10.66 18.98 3.37
C TYR A 270 10.36 18.02 2.20
N LEU A 271 9.09 17.67 2.00
CA LEU A 271 8.66 16.80 0.90
C LEU A 271 8.99 17.39 -0.47
N GLN A 272 8.93 18.71 -0.64
CA GLN A 272 9.35 19.38 -1.88
C GLN A 272 10.84 19.22 -2.21
N GLN A 273 11.68 18.81 -1.26
CA GLN A 273 13.11 18.56 -1.46
C GLN A 273 13.40 17.09 -1.79
N MET A 274 12.41 16.20 -1.66
CA MET A 274 12.56 14.77 -1.97
C MET A 274 12.46 14.52 -3.48
N GLU A 275 12.99 13.38 -3.91
CA GLU A 275 12.91 12.96 -5.31
C GLU A 275 11.45 12.66 -5.69
N GLU A 276 11.08 12.97 -6.93
CA GLU A 276 9.69 12.76 -7.40
C GLU A 276 9.29 11.28 -7.35
N ASP A 277 10.26 10.37 -7.53
CA ASP A 277 10.04 8.92 -7.53
C ASP A 277 9.69 8.41 -6.12
N ASP A 278 10.23 9.02 -5.07
CA ASP A 278 9.90 8.67 -3.68
C ASP A 278 8.48 9.14 -3.29
N LEU A 279 7.99 10.21 -3.90
CA LEU A 279 6.68 10.80 -3.58
C LEU A 279 5.52 10.15 -4.35
N ARG A 280 5.82 9.45 -5.44
CA ARG A 280 4.82 8.94 -6.38
C ARG A 280 4.52 7.47 -6.12
N ILE A 281 3.27 7.20 -5.74
CA ILE A 281 2.73 5.84 -5.73
C ILE A 281 2.05 5.58 -7.08
N GLU A 282 2.81 5.05 -8.05
CA GLU A 282 2.29 4.65 -9.35
C GLU A 282 1.93 3.15 -9.37
N PRO A 283 0.88 2.76 -10.12
CA PRO A 283 0.60 1.35 -10.32
C PRO A 283 1.73 0.71 -11.15
N LEU A 284 2.18 -0.47 -10.73
CA LEU A 284 3.11 -1.31 -11.49
C LEU A 284 2.58 -1.62 -12.89
N GLY A 285 1.26 -1.71 -13.02
CA GLY A 285 0.58 -1.97 -14.28
C GLY A 285 -0.85 -2.43 -14.04
N PHE A 286 -1.48 -2.89 -15.11
CA PHE A 286 -2.89 -3.26 -15.14
C PHE A 286 -3.07 -4.69 -15.65
N ASP A 287 -4.05 -5.42 -15.11
CA ASP A 287 -4.43 -6.70 -15.71
C ASP A 287 -5.44 -6.52 -16.87
N ARG A 288 -5.85 -7.65 -17.46
CA ARG A 288 -6.81 -7.70 -18.57
C ARG A 288 -8.22 -7.20 -18.22
N VAL A 289 -8.55 -7.16 -16.93
CA VAL A 289 -9.84 -6.68 -16.41
C VAL A 289 -9.75 -5.20 -16.03
N GLY A 290 -8.54 -4.64 -16.03
CA GLY A 290 -8.28 -3.24 -15.69
C GLY A 290 -8.01 -3.02 -14.20
N ASN A 291 -7.76 -4.07 -13.43
CA ASN A 291 -7.33 -3.90 -12.03
C ASN A 291 -5.88 -3.38 -12.01
N ALA A 292 -5.62 -2.42 -11.12
CA ALA A 292 -4.30 -1.82 -10.95
C ALA A 292 -3.54 -2.52 -9.82
N TYR A 293 -2.24 -2.70 -9.99
CA TYR A 293 -1.38 -3.35 -8.99
C TYR A 293 -0.37 -2.36 -8.44
N TYR A 294 -0.20 -2.32 -7.13
CA TYR A 294 0.65 -1.38 -6.41
C TYR A 294 1.69 -2.12 -5.58
N PHE A 295 2.90 -1.56 -5.54
CA PHE A 295 4.02 -2.11 -4.80
C PHE A 295 4.78 -0.98 -4.12
N PHE A 296 5.09 -1.19 -2.85
CA PHE A 296 5.73 -0.23 -1.98
C PHE A 296 7.14 -0.73 -1.68
N THR A 297 8.14 -0.05 -2.26
CA THR A 297 9.56 -0.46 -2.23
C THR A 297 10.19 -0.30 -0.85
N GLU A 298 9.59 0.52 0.01
CA GLU A 298 10.09 0.89 1.33
C GLU A 298 10.07 -0.28 2.32
N PHE A 299 9.20 -1.27 2.09
CA PHE A 299 9.01 -2.42 2.96
C PHE A 299 9.80 -3.64 2.50
N TYR A 300 11.11 -3.45 2.32
CA TYR A 300 12.00 -4.47 1.74
C TYR A 300 12.02 -5.80 2.54
N HIS A 301 11.72 -5.78 3.84
CA HIS A 301 11.61 -6.97 4.70
C HIS A 301 10.22 -7.63 4.69
N ASP A 302 9.19 -6.97 4.15
CA ASP A 302 7.82 -7.50 4.06
C ASP A 302 7.16 -6.94 2.79
N ARG A 303 7.68 -7.36 1.63
CA ARG A 303 7.22 -6.84 0.35
C ARG A 303 5.86 -7.43 -0.01
N ARG A 304 4.97 -6.55 -0.44
CA ARG A 304 3.57 -6.86 -0.72
C ARG A 304 3.12 -6.17 -1.99
N ILE A 305 2.27 -6.87 -2.74
CA ILE A 305 1.56 -6.31 -3.89
C ILE A 305 0.10 -6.18 -3.50
N TYR A 306 -0.43 -4.97 -3.69
CA TYR A 306 -1.83 -4.66 -3.50
C TYR A 306 -2.53 -4.55 -4.84
N ARG A 307 -3.79 -4.97 -4.90
CA ARG A 307 -4.64 -4.83 -6.09
C ARG A 307 -5.76 -3.86 -5.78
N LEU A 308 -5.94 -2.87 -6.65
CA LEU A 308 -7.12 -2.03 -6.72
C LEU A 308 -8.01 -2.54 -7.85
N GLU A 309 -9.26 -2.86 -7.53
CA GLU A 309 -10.24 -3.27 -8.52
C GLU A 309 -10.51 -2.16 -9.56
N SER A 310 -10.88 -2.55 -10.78
CA SER A 310 -11.17 -1.62 -11.88
C SER A 310 -12.26 -0.57 -11.58
N ASN A 311 -13.15 -0.84 -10.61
CA ASN A 311 -14.15 0.11 -10.12
C ASN A 311 -13.54 1.21 -9.22
N GLY A 312 -12.32 1.01 -8.72
CA GLY A 312 -11.64 1.89 -7.78
C GLY A 312 -12.15 1.80 -6.35
N GLU A 313 -13.00 0.83 -6.01
CA GLU A 313 -13.70 0.77 -4.72
C GLU A 313 -13.05 -0.19 -3.73
N ALA A 314 -12.45 -1.28 -4.21
CA ALA A 314 -11.91 -2.33 -3.36
C ALA A 314 -10.39 -2.49 -3.53
N TRP A 315 -9.71 -2.58 -2.39
CA TRP A 315 -8.30 -2.91 -2.28
C TRP A 315 -8.14 -4.28 -1.64
N ASP A 316 -7.22 -5.08 -2.18
CA ASP A 316 -6.89 -6.40 -1.61
C ASP A 316 -5.37 -6.59 -1.58
N LEU A 317 -4.87 -7.25 -0.53
CA LEU A 317 -3.54 -7.82 -0.55
C LEU A 317 -3.51 -8.96 -1.58
N TRP A 318 -2.73 -8.77 -2.64
CA TRP A 318 -2.74 -9.68 -3.78
C TRP A 318 -1.62 -10.71 -3.74
N ALA A 319 -0.43 -10.31 -3.31
CA ALA A 319 0.70 -11.22 -3.15
C ALA A 319 1.62 -10.76 -2.04
N ARG A 320 2.18 -11.70 -1.27
CA ARG A 320 3.16 -11.45 -0.20
C ARG A 320 4.33 -12.40 -0.33
N GLY A 321 5.54 -11.86 -0.37
CA GLY A 321 6.78 -12.63 -0.42
C GLY A 321 7.14 -13.23 -1.79
N GLU A 322 8.38 -13.71 -1.88
CA GLU A 322 9.02 -14.15 -3.13
C GLU A 322 8.26 -15.26 -3.85
N HIS A 323 7.82 -16.30 -3.12
CA HIS A 323 7.12 -17.43 -3.71
C HIS A 323 5.85 -17.00 -4.43
N SER A 324 5.03 -16.18 -3.76
CA SER A 324 3.80 -15.61 -4.29
C SER A 324 4.04 -14.75 -5.54
N PHE A 325 5.13 -13.98 -5.55
CA PHE A 325 5.52 -13.18 -6.71
C PHE A 325 5.91 -14.05 -7.91
N ARG A 326 6.65 -15.14 -7.69
CA ARG A 326 7.00 -16.11 -8.74
C ARG A 326 5.76 -16.80 -9.30
N GLU A 327 4.82 -17.19 -8.44
CA GLU A 327 3.56 -17.77 -8.88
C GLU A 327 2.70 -16.79 -9.69
N MET A 328 2.61 -15.54 -9.24
CA MET A 328 1.91 -14.47 -9.94
C MET A 328 2.51 -14.23 -11.31
N LEU A 329 3.84 -14.08 -11.41
CA LEU A 329 4.54 -13.89 -12.68
C LEU A 329 4.29 -15.08 -13.62
N LYS A 330 4.38 -16.31 -13.11
CA LYS A 330 4.12 -17.52 -13.90
C LYS A 330 2.70 -17.52 -14.48
N LYS A 331 1.68 -17.13 -13.71
CA LYS A 331 0.30 -17.02 -14.23
C LYS A 331 0.17 -15.90 -15.26
N LEU A 332 0.77 -14.73 -15.01
CA LEU A 332 0.78 -13.61 -15.95
C LEU A 332 1.44 -13.97 -17.30
N GLU A 333 2.54 -14.71 -17.28
CA GLU A 333 3.24 -15.16 -18.49
C GLU A 333 2.48 -16.29 -19.21
N HIS A 334 1.79 -17.16 -18.47
CA HIS A 334 1.02 -18.26 -19.07
C HIS A 334 -0.25 -17.79 -19.80
N MET A 335 -0.77 -16.61 -19.46
CA MET A 335 -1.93 -16.02 -20.14
C MET A 335 -1.63 -15.77 -21.62
N ARG A 336 -2.30 -16.53 -22.49
CA ARG A 336 -2.11 -16.49 -23.95
C ARG A 336 -2.86 -15.33 -24.60
N GLY A 337 -2.44 -14.89 -25.78
CA GLY A 337 -3.11 -13.83 -26.56
C GLY A 337 -2.45 -12.45 -26.43
N ARG A 338 -3.09 -11.44 -27.01
CA ARG A 338 -2.57 -10.06 -27.01
C ARG A 338 -2.64 -9.50 -25.59
N LYS A 339 -1.50 -9.02 -25.09
CA LYS A 339 -1.39 -8.37 -23.79
C LYS A 339 -2.16 -7.05 -23.79
N ALA A 340 -2.89 -6.80 -22.71
CA ALA A 340 -3.57 -5.53 -22.50
C ALA A 340 -2.55 -4.41 -22.24
N ARG A 341 -2.97 -3.15 -22.42
CA ARG A 341 -2.13 -1.99 -22.08
C ARG A 341 -1.86 -2.02 -20.57
N GLY A 342 -0.59 -1.94 -20.16
CA GLY A 342 -0.18 -2.05 -18.76
C GLY A 342 0.05 -3.48 -18.25
N GLU A 343 -0.38 -4.52 -18.99
CA GLU A 343 -0.11 -5.92 -18.60
C GLU A 343 1.37 -6.26 -18.82
N GLN A 344 1.98 -5.70 -19.88
CA GLN A 344 3.40 -5.88 -20.15
C GLN A 344 4.27 -5.16 -19.11
N ASP A 345 3.87 -3.96 -18.70
CA ASP A 345 4.57 -3.17 -17.68
C ASP A 345 4.52 -3.90 -16.34
N LEU A 346 3.36 -4.48 -15.99
CA LEU A 346 3.22 -5.33 -14.81
C LEU A 346 4.16 -6.54 -14.86
N ILE A 347 4.24 -7.25 -15.99
CA ILE A 347 5.14 -8.41 -16.14
C ILE A 347 6.61 -7.99 -15.98
N GLU A 348 7.00 -6.87 -16.57
CA GLU A 348 8.38 -6.39 -16.50
C GLU A 348 8.75 -5.97 -15.08
N HIS A 349 7.92 -5.18 -14.40
CA HIS A 349 8.16 -4.81 -13.01
C HIS A 349 8.18 -6.03 -12.07
N MET A 350 7.33 -7.03 -12.31
CA MET A 350 7.37 -8.28 -11.54
C MET A 350 8.70 -9.03 -11.70
N ARG A 351 9.30 -9.02 -12.89
CA ARG A 351 10.63 -9.61 -13.12
C ARG A 351 11.69 -8.85 -12.33
N VAL A 352 11.67 -7.52 -12.38
CA VAL A 352 12.59 -6.67 -11.62
C VAL A 352 12.50 -6.95 -10.11
N ILE A 353 11.28 -7.07 -9.56
CA ILE A 353 11.08 -7.38 -8.14
C ILE A 353 11.69 -8.74 -7.78
N ILE A 354 11.53 -9.76 -8.62
CA ILE A 354 12.09 -11.10 -8.40
C ILE A 354 13.62 -11.08 -8.53
N GLU A 355 14.17 -10.37 -9.51
CA GLU A 355 15.62 -10.21 -9.67
C GLU A 355 16.25 -9.54 -8.45
N GLN A 356 15.56 -8.56 -7.85
CA GLN A 356 15.99 -7.92 -6.60
C GLN A 356 16.05 -8.93 -5.45
N TYR A 357 15.05 -9.80 -5.30
CA TYR A 357 15.09 -10.89 -4.31
C TYR A 357 16.30 -11.79 -4.51
N GLU A 358 16.54 -12.24 -5.74
CA GLU A 358 17.66 -13.13 -6.04
C GLU A 358 19.02 -12.45 -5.80
N ALA A 359 19.13 -11.15 -6.05
CA ALA A 359 20.33 -10.38 -5.76
C ALA A 359 20.58 -10.29 -4.24
N GLU A 360 19.54 -10.05 -3.45
CA GLU A 360 19.61 -9.98 -2.00
C GLU A 360 19.94 -11.32 -1.36
N ASP A 361 19.33 -12.41 -1.83
CA ASP A 361 19.62 -13.76 -1.35
C ASP A 361 21.08 -14.14 -1.61
N LYS A 362 21.65 -13.74 -2.75
CA LYS A 362 23.07 -13.93 -3.05
C LYS A 362 23.97 -13.14 -2.09
N VAL A 363 23.58 -11.92 -1.73
CA VAL A 363 24.33 -11.10 -0.75
C VAL A 363 24.23 -11.72 0.63
N HIS A 364 23.03 -12.11 1.06
CA HIS A 364 22.78 -12.74 2.34
C HIS A 364 23.52 -14.07 2.48
N ALA A 365 23.49 -14.93 1.46
CA ALA A 365 24.23 -16.20 1.44
C ALA A 365 25.74 -16.00 1.62
N LYS A 366 26.33 -15.00 0.95
CA LYS A 366 27.75 -14.64 1.13
C LYS A 366 28.04 -14.17 2.55
N GLN A 367 27.16 -13.37 3.15
CA GLN A 367 27.33 -12.90 4.53
C GLN A 367 27.26 -14.05 5.53
N VAL A 368 26.30 -14.97 5.36
CA VAL A 368 26.17 -16.18 6.20
C VAL A 368 27.41 -17.08 6.05
N GLU A 369 27.92 -17.28 4.84
CA GLU A 369 29.15 -18.05 4.62
C GLU A 369 30.36 -17.40 5.33
N LEU A 370 30.53 -16.09 5.20
CA LEU A 370 31.58 -15.35 5.89
C LEU A 370 31.44 -15.43 7.42
N ALA A 371 30.23 -15.30 7.94
CA ALA A 371 29.94 -15.42 9.37
C ALA A 371 30.22 -16.83 9.89
N ASN A 372 29.81 -17.86 9.16
CA ASN A 372 30.09 -19.26 9.48
C ASN A 372 31.59 -19.54 9.47
N ARG A 373 32.31 -19.03 8.46
CA ARG A 373 33.78 -19.16 8.39
C ARG A 373 34.45 -18.48 9.57
N LYS A 374 33.98 -17.28 9.96
CA LYS A 374 34.48 -16.57 11.15
C LYS A 374 34.19 -17.37 12.44
N ALA A 375 32.98 -17.89 12.60
CA ALA A 375 32.60 -18.71 13.75
C ALA A 375 33.46 -19.98 13.87
N ILE A 376 33.76 -20.65 12.75
CA ILE A 376 34.66 -21.81 12.71
C ILE A 376 36.08 -21.41 13.13
N LEU A 377 36.61 -20.29 12.64
CA LEU A 377 37.94 -19.80 13.01
C LEU A 377 38.04 -19.37 14.48
N ASP A 378 36.97 -18.81 15.04
CA ASP A 378 36.92 -18.44 16.47
C ASP A 378 36.72 -19.66 17.38
N ALA A 379 36.00 -20.68 16.91
CA ALA A 379 35.83 -21.96 17.61
C ALA A 379 37.07 -22.87 17.52
N MET A 380 37.97 -22.61 16.56
CA MET A 380 39.23 -23.36 16.48
C MET A 380 40.06 -23.11 17.74
N PRO A 381 40.44 -24.18 18.49
CA PRO A 381 41.26 -24.04 19.67
C PRO A 381 42.64 -23.51 19.27
N ARG A 382 42.86 -22.21 19.47
CA ARG A 382 44.16 -21.58 19.25
C ARG A 382 45.17 -22.28 20.15
N LYS A 383 46.21 -22.88 19.57
CA LYS A 383 47.36 -23.42 20.31
C LYS A 383 47.98 -22.26 21.11
N LYS A 384 47.59 -22.08 22.37
CA LYS A 384 48.22 -21.12 23.27
C LYS A 384 49.69 -21.51 23.35
N SER A 385 50.58 -20.58 23.04
CA SER A 385 52.03 -20.85 23.08
C SER A 385 52.40 -21.45 24.43
N LEU A 386 53.32 -22.44 24.44
CA LEU A 386 53.83 -23.09 25.66
C LEU A 386 54.24 -22.05 26.72
N ARG A 387 54.78 -20.91 26.27
CA ARG A 387 55.14 -19.76 27.10
C ARG A 387 53.94 -19.11 27.81
N LEU A 388 52.81 -18.91 27.13
CA LEU A 388 51.58 -18.37 27.76
C LEU A 388 50.95 -19.36 28.72
N ARG A 389 51.01 -20.66 28.41
CA ARG A 389 50.53 -21.73 29.29
C ARG A 389 51.39 -21.82 30.56
N ALA A 390 52.72 -21.75 30.43
CA ALA A 390 53.65 -21.70 31.55
C ALA A 390 53.47 -20.43 32.39
N LYS A 391 53.30 -19.26 31.76
CA LYS A 391 53.05 -17.99 32.46
C LYS A 391 51.72 -18.00 33.22
N ASN A 392 50.66 -18.57 32.65
CA ASN A 392 49.36 -18.68 33.34
C ASN A 392 49.40 -19.72 34.45
N MET A 393 50.11 -20.84 34.28
CA MET A 393 50.31 -21.82 35.37
C MET A 393 51.14 -21.21 36.51
N ALA A 394 52.18 -20.44 36.20
CA ALA A 394 52.95 -19.70 37.21
C ALA A 394 52.09 -18.65 37.92
N ARG A 395 51.26 -17.90 37.19
CA ARG A 395 50.34 -16.89 37.76
C ARG A 395 49.26 -17.53 38.64
N ALA A 396 48.70 -18.66 38.23
CA ALA A 396 47.74 -19.43 39.02
C ALA A 396 48.38 -20.09 40.25
N ALA A 397 49.65 -20.51 40.16
CA ALA A 397 50.41 -21.00 41.32
C ALA A 397 50.66 -19.88 42.34
N VAL A 398 51.03 -18.68 41.88
CA VAL A 398 51.20 -17.50 42.73
C VAL A 398 49.88 -17.08 43.40
N GLU A 399 48.77 -17.06 42.66
CA GLU A 399 47.45 -16.76 43.23
C GLU A 399 46.97 -17.79 44.25
N ARG A 400 47.38 -19.07 44.11
CA ARG A 400 47.12 -20.12 45.09
C ARG A 400 47.98 -19.95 46.35
N THR A 401 49.24 -19.55 46.21
CA THR A 401 50.11 -19.29 47.38
C THR A 401 49.70 -18.04 48.16
N VAL A 402 49.07 -17.05 47.52
CA VAL A 402 48.57 -15.83 48.19
C VAL A 402 47.20 -16.03 48.86
N LYS A 403 46.49 -17.12 48.53
CA LYS A 403 45.17 -17.46 49.10
C LYS A 403 45.18 -18.62 50.10
N SER A 404 46.35 -19.15 50.46
CA SER A 404 46.50 -20.06 51.60
C SER A 404 46.91 -19.23 52.84
N PRO A 405 46.28 -19.47 54.01
CA PRO A 405 46.23 -18.56 55.16
C PRO A 405 47.59 -18.26 55.80
#